data_AF-J9GCI1-F1
#
_entry.id   AF-J9GCI1-F1
#
_cell.length_a   1.000
_cell.length_b   1.000
_cell.length_c   1.000
_cell.angle_alpha   90.00
_cell.angle_beta   90.00
_cell.angle_gamma   90.00
#
_symmetry.space_group_name_H-M   'P 1'
#
loop_
_entity.id
_entity.type
_entity.pdbx_description
1 polymer ?
#
loop_
_entity_poly.entity_id
_entity_poly.type
_entity_poly.pdbx_seq_one_letter_code
_entity_poly.pdbx_strand_id
1 'polypeptide(L)'
;MEKKEEFIRVGITLYKIVNQPRLNGGYVRKRIAWNTETLRQDYGKDYMASVPKYDGFCTVPDHVDYNPVIGKFLNLYEPISHQPQEGDFPCIRSLVEHIFGEQYELGM
;
A
#
# COMPACT_ATOMS: atom_id res chain seq x y z
N MET A 1 3.25 2.86 23.81
CA MET A 1 2.58 1.57 23.53
C MET A 1 3.38 0.85 22.47
N GLU A 2 3.87 -0.36 22.76
CA GLU A 2 4.52 -1.20 21.75
C GLU A 2 3.55 -1.43 20.59
N LYS A 3 4.02 -1.15 19.36
CA LYS A 3 3.22 -1.37 18.16
C LYS A 3 3.13 -2.89 17.96
N LYS A 4 1.95 -3.46 18.15
CA LYS A 4 1.70 -4.89 17.99
C LYS A 4 2.20 -5.35 16.61
N GLU A 5 2.96 -6.43 16.56
CA GLU A 5 3.44 -6.99 15.30
C GLU A 5 2.25 -7.37 14.39
N GLU A 6 2.37 -7.06 13.10
CA GLU A 6 1.32 -7.27 12.12
C GLU A 6 1.73 -8.39 11.15
N PHE A 7 0.87 -9.39 11.01
CA PHE A 7 1.07 -10.54 10.11
C PHE A 7 -0.09 -10.64 9.14
N ILE A 8 0.19 -11.12 7.92
CA ILE A 8 -0.81 -11.41 6.89
C ILE A 8 -0.49 -12.73 6.21
N ARG A 9 -1.49 -13.43 5.69
CA ARG A 9 -1.32 -14.59 4.82
C ARG A 9 -1.85 -14.27 3.42
N VAL A 10 -1.01 -14.43 2.41
CA VAL A 10 -1.40 -14.23 1.01
C VAL A 10 -1.11 -15.53 0.25
N GLY A 11 -2.16 -16.15 -0.28
CA GLY A 11 -2.13 -17.51 -0.77
C GLY A 11 -1.68 -18.48 0.33
N ILE A 12 -0.56 -19.17 0.10
CA ILE A 12 0.04 -20.11 1.04
C ILE A 12 1.12 -19.50 1.94
N THR A 13 1.53 -18.26 1.66
CA THR A 13 2.70 -17.63 2.30
C THR A 13 2.27 -16.71 3.43
N LEU A 14 2.87 -16.91 4.61
CA LEU A 14 2.76 -16.00 5.73
C LEU A 14 3.80 -14.87 5.57
N TYR A 15 3.40 -13.63 5.83
CA TYR A 15 4.27 -12.47 5.84
C TYR A 15 4.19 -11.74 7.18
N LYS A 16 5.33 -11.28 7.67
CA LYS A 16 5.42 -10.27 8.72
C LYS A 16 5.55 -8.90 8.07
N ILE A 17 4.73 -7.95 8.52
CA ILE A 17 4.85 -6.54 8.15
C ILE A 17 5.89 -5.90 9.07
N VAL A 18 6.95 -5.37 8.47
CA VAL A 18 8.04 -4.72 9.21
C VAL A 18 8.28 -3.31 8.69
N ASN A 19 8.72 -2.42 9.58
CA ASN A 19 9.29 -1.13 9.19
C ASN A 19 10.80 -1.29 9.14
N GLN A 20 11.35 -1.52 7.94
CA GLN A 20 12.78 -1.67 7.77
C GLN A 20 13.45 -0.28 7.78
N PRO A 21 14.44 -0.04 8.67
CA PRO A 21 15.17 1.22 8.69
C PRO A 21 15.98 1.40 7.40
N ARG A 22 16.12 2.66 6.97
CA ARG A 22 16.95 3.08 5.83
C ARG A 22 18.14 3.90 6.31
N LEU A 23 19.17 4.00 5.47
CA LEU A 23 20.40 4.78 5.74
C LEU A 23 20.12 6.26 6.04
N ASN A 24 19.05 6.83 5.48
CA ASN A 24 18.67 8.23 5.69
C ASN A 24 17.85 8.47 6.97
N GLY A 25 17.77 7.48 7.88
CA GLY A 25 16.99 7.57 9.12
C GLY A 25 15.48 7.36 8.95
N GLY A 26 15.00 7.18 7.71
CA GLY A 26 13.61 6.82 7.42
C GLY A 26 13.32 5.33 7.59
N TYR A 27 12.06 4.96 7.44
CA TYR A 27 11.62 3.56 7.43
C TYR A 27 10.88 3.25 6.14
N VAL A 28 10.91 1.99 5.73
CA VAL A 28 10.05 1.46 4.66
C VAL A 28 9.26 0.27 5.16
N ARG A 29 7.94 0.33 4.97
CA ARG A 29 7.06 -0.81 5.24
C ARG A 29 7.38 -1.92 4.24
N LYS A 30 7.74 -3.10 4.73
CA LYS A 30 8.03 -4.28 3.92
C LYS A 30 7.27 -5.50 4.42
N ARG A 31 7.00 -6.41 3.50
CA ARG A 31 6.51 -7.76 3.77
C ARG A 31 7.69 -8.70 3.69
N ILE A 32 7.99 -9.40 4.77
CA ILE A 32 9.01 -10.44 4.80
C ILE A 32 8.32 -11.77 4.99
N ALA A 33 8.63 -12.75 4.13
CA ALA A 33 8.13 -14.11 4.28
C ALA A 33 8.50 -14.62 5.67
N TRP A 34 7.53 -15.19 6.38
CA TRP A 34 7.68 -15.62 7.76
C TRP A 34 7.34 -17.10 7.91
N ASN A 35 8.00 -17.74 8.87
CA ASN A 35 7.78 -19.15 9.15
C ASN A 35 6.55 -19.33 10.06
N THR A 36 5.62 -20.20 9.66
CA THR A 36 4.38 -20.47 10.42
C THR A 36 4.62 -21.17 11.75
N GLU A 37 5.65 -22.02 11.84
CA GLU A 37 6.01 -22.70 13.08
C GLU A 37 6.62 -21.71 14.08
N THR A 38 7.47 -20.79 13.63
CA THR A 38 7.98 -19.71 14.49
C THR A 38 6.84 -18.84 15.01
N LEU A 39 5.88 -18.45 14.16
CA LEU A 39 4.69 -17.72 14.61
C LEU A 39 3.94 -18.50 15.72
N ARG A 40 3.78 -19.81 15.55
CA ARG A 40 3.11 -20.67 16.54
C ARG A 40 3.88 -20.74 17.86
N GLN A 41 5.21 -20.82 17.81
CA GLN A 41 6.06 -20.86 19.01
C GLN A 41 6.01 -19.54 19.77
N ASP A 42 6.06 -18.41 19.06
CA ASP A 42 6.10 -17.07 19.66
C ASP A 42 4.73 -16.62 20.20
N TYR A 43 3.63 -16.95 19.49
CA TYR A 43 2.29 -16.41 19.74
C TYR A 43 1.23 -17.45 20.11
N GLY A 44 1.58 -18.74 20.09
CA GLY A 44 0.66 -19.84 20.35
C GLY A 44 -0.07 -20.36 19.10
N LYS A 45 -0.63 -21.57 19.23
CA LYS A 45 -1.29 -22.31 18.13
C LYS A 45 -2.48 -21.60 17.51
N ASP A 46 -3.22 -20.84 18.30
CA ASP A 46 -4.49 -20.24 17.88
C ASP A 46 -4.28 -18.87 17.20
N TYR A 47 -3.08 -18.29 17.30
CA TYR A 47 -2.78 -16.98 16.72
C TYR A 47 -2.95 -16.97 15.20
N MET A 48 -2.63 -18.08 14.52
CA MET A 48 -2.77 -18.23 13.07
C MET A 48 -4.22 -18.03 12.58
N ALA A 49 -5.22 -18.29 13.43
CA ALA A 49 -6.62 -18.05 13.10
C ALA A 49 -6.97 -16.56 13.00
N SER A 50 -6.22 -15.70 13.72
CA SER A 50 -6.40 -14.24 13.73
C SER A 50 -5.73 -13.52 12.57
N VAL A 51 -4.80 -14.18 11.86
CA VAL A 51 -4.04 -13.60 10.75
C VAL A 51 -4.98 -13.40 9.54
N PRO A 52 -5.11 -12.18 8.99
CA PRO A 52 -5.88 -11.90 7.78
C PRO A 52 -5.40 -12.73 6.58
N LYS A 53 -6.35 -13.20 5.76
CA LYS A 53 -6.10 -14.12 4.64
C LYS A 53 -6.57 -13.51 3.33
N TYR A 54 -5.70 -13.57 2.34
CA TYR A 54 -5.95 -13.11 0.99
C TYR A 54 -5.60 -14.23 -0.01
N ASP A 55 -6.31 -14.29 -1.13
CA ASP A 55 -6.05 -15.30 -2.17
C ASP A 55 -4.77 -14.98 -2.97
N GLY A 56 -4.42 -13.69 -3.09
CA GLY A 56 -3.25 -13.23 -3.80
C GLY A 56 -3.02 -11.73 -3.66
N PHE A 57 -2.06 -11.23 -4.43
CA PHE A 57 -1.84 -9.80 -4.61
C PHE A 57 -2.51 -9.31 -5.89
N CYS A 58 -2.90 -8.03 -5.91
CA CYS A 58 -3.36 -7.33 -7.10
C CYS A 58 -2.76 -5.93 -7.15
N THR A 59 -2.85 -5.27 -8.30
CA THR A 59 -2.49 -3.86 -8.44
C THR A 59 -3.65 -3.14 -9.11
N VAL A 60 -4.49 -2.51 -8.29
CA VAL A 60 -5.62 -1.70 -8.77
C VAL A 60 -5.40 -0.29 -8.23
N PRO A 61 -4.81 0.61 -9.02
CA PRO A 61 -4.51 1.96 -8.58
C PRO A 61 -5.79 2.80 -8.50
N ASP A 62 -5.99 3.48 -7.37
CA ASP A 62 -7.00 4.52 -7.21
C ASP A 62 -6.46 5.59 -6.25
N HIS A 63 -6.23 6.79 -6.78
CA HIS A 63 -5.65 7.90 -6.02
C HIS A 63 -6.67 8.61 -5.12
N VAL A 64 -7.96 8.44 -5.38
CA VAL A 64 -9.05 9.16 -4.70
C VAL A 64 -9.79 8.21 -3.77
N ASP A 65 -10.25 7.07 -4.30
CA ASP A 65 -11.04 6.06 -3.59
C ASP A 65 -10.20 4.80 -3.34
N TYR A 66 -9.01 4.99 -2.76
CA TYR A 66 -8.09 3.90 -2.48
C TYR A 66 -8.76 2.78 -1.67
N ASN A 67 -8.71 1.57 -2.23
CA ASN A 67 -9.14 0.36 -1.55
C ASN A 67 -7.96 -0.62 -1.35
N PRO A 68 -7.58 -0.94 -0.09
CA PRO A 68 -6.50 -1.88 0.20
C PRO A 68 -6.85 -3.34 -0.14
N VAL A 69 -8.13 -3.69 -0.23
CA VAL A 69 -8.59 -5.07 -0.47
C VAL A 69 -9.62 -5.12 -1.59
N ILE A 70 -9.22 -5.72 -2.71
CA ILE A 70 -10.09 -5.89 -3.89
C ILE A 70 -10.62 -7.33 -3.90
N GLY A 71 -11.87 -7.51 -3.46
CA GLY A 71 -12.45 -8.83 -3.25
C GLY A 71 -11.69 -9.61 -2.18
N LYS A 72 -10.93 -10.65 -2.59
CA LYS A 72 -10.06 -11.45 -1.71
C LYS A 72 -8.57 -11.18 -1.91
N PHE A 73 -8.20 -10.18 -2.72
CA PHE A 73 -6.81 -9.86 -3.04
C PHE A 73 -6.34 -8.65 -2.26
N LEU A 74 -5.08 -8.68 -1.80
CA LEU A 74 -4.44 -7.53 -1.17
C LEU A 74 -3.84 -6.64 -2.25
N ASN A 75 -4.18 -5.35 -2.23
CA ASN A 75 -3.68 -4.38 -3.19
C ASN A 75 -2.19 -4.06 -2.91
N LEU A 76 -1.38 -4.00 -3.96
CA LEU A 76 0.02 -3.57 -3.91
C LEU A 76 0.16 -2.07 -4.08
N TYR A 77 -0.85 -1.44 -4.65
CA TYR A 77 -0.95 0.01 -4.69
C TYR A 77 -1.16 0.55 -3.27
N GLU A 78 -0.51 1.66 -2.95
CA GLU A 78 -0.60 2.34 -1.66
C GLU A 78 -1.15 3.75 -1.89
N PRO A 79 -1.91 4.30 -0.94
CA PRO A 79 -2.50 5.62 -1.09
C PRO A 79 -1.40 6.68 -1.16
N ILE A 80 -1.61 7.68 -1.99
CA ILE A 80 -0.75 8.86 -2.01
C ILE A 80 -1.09 9.78 -0.84
N SER A 81 -0.11 10.56 -0.40
CA SER A 81 -0.29 11.48 0.73
C SER A 81 -1.10 12.74 0.40
N HIS A 82 -1.36 12.99 -0.88
CA HIS A 82 -2.03 14.19 -1.36
C HIS A 82 -3.48 13.85 -1.69
N GLN A 83 -4.41 14.71 -1.27
CA GLN A 83 -5.82 14.61 -1.63
C GLN A 83 -6.15 15.70 -2.66
N PRO A 84 -7.04 15.42 -3.64
CA PRO A 84 -7.55 16.45 -4.51
C PRO A 84 -8.19 17.58 -3.71
N GLN A 85 -7.92 18.81 -4.11
CA GLN A 85 -8.51 19.99 -3.52
C GLN A 85 -8.96 20.93 -4.64
N GLU A 86 -10.18 21.44 -4.53
CA GLU A 86 -10.64 22.49 -5.45
C GLU A 86 -9.82 23.77 -5.26
N GLY A 87 -9.48 24.40 -6.38
CA GLY A 87 -8.73 25.66 -6.38
C GLY A 87 -8.05 25.93 -7.72
N ASP A 88 -7.40 27.09 -7.79
CA ASP A 88 -6.60 27.46 -8.95
C ASP A 88 -5.23 26.76 -8.92
N PHE A 89 -4.81 26.29 -10.09
CA PHE A 89 -3.51 25.64 -10.30
C PHE A 89 -2.71 26.37 -11.40
N PRO A 90 -2.44 27.68 -11.27
CA PRO A 90 -1.96 28.52 -12.37
C PRO A 90 -0.64 28.03 -12.98
N CYS A 91 0.29 27.55 -12.15
CA CYS A 91 1.57 27.02 -12.64
C CYS A 91 1.39 25.70 -13.41
N ILE A 92 0.53 24.80 -12.93
CA ILE A 92 0.25 23.53 -13.61
C ILE A 92 -0.49 23.79 -14.91
N ARG A 93 -1.49 24.69 -14.89
CA ARG A 93 -2.25 25.09 -16.08
C ARG A 93 -1.33 25.66 -17.15
N SER A 94 -0.49 26.63 -16.79
CA SER A 94 0.47 27.25 -17.70
C SER A 94 1.43 26.23 -18.32
N LEU A 95 1.87 25.23 -17.54
CA LEU A 95 2.70 24.14 -18.04
C LEU A 95 1.97 23.27 -19.07
N VAL A 96 0.73 22.87 -18.80
CA VAL A 96 -0.07 22.04 -19.72
C VAL A 96 -0.39 22.83 -20.99
N GLU A 97 -0.80 24.09 -20.88
CA GLU A 97 -1.01 24.99 -22.03
C GLU A 97 0.25 25.17 -22.87
N HIS A 98 1.43 25.25 -22.24
CA HIS A 98 2.70 25.33 -22.97
C HIS A 98 3.04 24.05 -23.72
N ILE A 99 2.81 22.88 -23.11
CA ILE A 99 3.13 21.57 -23.71
C ILE A 99 2.18 21.26 -24.87
N PHE A 100 0.88 21.49 -24.69
CA PHE A 100 -0.15 21.07 -25.64
C PHE A 100 -0.64 22.19 -26.57
N GLY A 101 -0.42 23.47 -26.23
CA GLY A 101 -0.84 24.61 -27.05
C GLY A 101 -2.32 24.57 -27.39
N GLU A 102 -2.65 24.63 -28.68
CA GLU A 102 -4.03 24.53 -29.20
C GLU A 102 -4.72 23.20 -28.85
N GLN A 103 -3.97 22.16 -28.48
CA GLN A 103 -4.50 20.84 -28.09
C GLN A 103 -4.74 20.71 -26.59
N TYR A 104 -4.71 21.82 -25.83
CA TYR A 104 -4.92 21.82 -24.38
C TYR A 104 -6.14 20.98 -23.94
N GLU A 105 -7.28 21.17 -24.60
CA GLU A 105 -8.54 20.46 -24.30
C GLU A 105 -8.53 18.97 -24.70
N LEU A 106 -7.57 18.53 -25.52
CA LEU A 106 -7.39 17.11 -25.87
C LEU A 106 -6.47 16.38 -24.88
N GLY A 107 -5.65 17.13 -24.13
CA GLY A 107 -4.72 16.61 -23.14
C GLY A 107 -5.29 16.53 -21.72
N MET A 108 -6.48 17.10 -21.51
CA MET A 108 -7.24 17.10 -20.25
C MET A 108 -8.38 16.08 -20.32
#